data_AF-V8N563-F1
#
_entry.id   AF-V8N563-F1
#
_cell.length_a   1.000
_cell.length_b   1.000
_cell.length_c   1.000
_cell.angle_alpha   90.00
_cell.angle_beta   90.00
_cell.angle_gamma   90.00
#
_symmetry.space_group_name_H-M   'P 1'
#
loop_
_entity.id
_entity.type
_entity.pdbx_description
1 polymer ?
#
loop_
_entity_poly.entity_id
_entity_poly.type
_entity_poly.pdbx_seq_one_letter_code
_entity_poly.pdbx_strand_id
1 'polypeptide(L)'
;MEGEENWKTVRTEDAREMFLLEDLSPNKEYQFQYTACCKVGLSKTSELSPPIKTLPTSPPEKLRMVIVASSVISVAWMSPTIIASEIVVKEYKNLEVPNKVILVMGATGCGKTTLINGMINYILGVQWEDNFRFKVIHETTQRSKAGSRTSEVTAYVVNHQKGFRIPYSLTIIDTPGFGGTRDSEQDKLIEEQLLEFFSTPGGIEHIDAICLVAQAFLAHSTHAQKHIFDSMLSMLGKDLKDNIQLLITFADGGTPPVLEALKEAELPCAQDESGTPLHFRFNHSALFAPRENGGSHNAIAKIFWKTSTESMKDFFDSIKMLEPKKLTLTTEVLKEHRSLDGTLEGLQNKLRATLIEVKELKVIQVALEQCTIDVLASRDFEYEVEKCLEETINSPSVYCPSCSTVCRYNCHLQNLQIAQLFHPYAFTDVFGKCMVCPGHCILSNHVERTFYTKTNIVKEKKFHTALKKRYEEAKAKENALKEKLKSLDGKFNEIRLGIKTSLDHSCRCLKNLQEITLKPIMLSIPENQDLRILSEKQELKAIQFVMDMRTLVERLQKLPSGI
;
A
#
# COMPACT_ATOMS: atom_id res chain seq x y z
N MET A 1 0.27 22.35 64.24
CA MET A 1 1.23 21.23 64.34
C MET A 1 0.85 20.24 63.26
N GLU A 2 1.34 20.47 62.04
CA GLU A 2 1.18 19.60 60.87
C GLU A 2 2.48 19.75 60.09
N GLY A 3 3.23 18.66 59.86
CA GLY A 3 4.39 18.65 58.96
C GLY A 3 5.72 18.10 59.50
N GLU A 4 5.82 17.68 60.77
CA GLU A 4 7.09 17.12 61.31
C GLU A 4 7.38 15.67 60.89
N GLU A 5 6.43 14.95 60.27
CA GLU A 5 6.56 13.51 59.98
C GLU A 5 7.51 13.15 58.82
N ASN A 6 8.01 14.12 58.05
CA ASN A 6 8.84 13.86 56.85
C ASN A 6 10.30 14.36 56.93
N TRP A 7 10.73 14.92 58.06
CA TRP A 7 12.08 15.47 58.21
C TRP A 7 12.98 14.55 59.04
N LYS A 8 14.04 14.02 58.42
CA LYS A 8 15.11 13.32 59.15
C LYS A 8 16.17 14.32 59.59
N THR A 9 16.38 14.45 60.89
CA THR A 9 17.43 15.32 61.45
C THR A 9 18.74 14.56 61.55
N VAL A 10 19.82 15.15 61.03
CA VAL A 10 21.19 14.63 61.16
C VAL A 10 22.04 15.68 61.88
N ARG A 11 22.75 15.28 62.94
CA ARG A 11 23.64 16.17 63.70
C ARG A 11 25.08 15.94 63.27
N THR A 12 25.80 17.02 62.99
CA THR A 12 27.21 17.00 62.63
C THR A 12 28.04 17.50 63.81
N GLU A 13 29.09 16.78 64.20
CA GLU A 13 29.92 17.13 65.36
C GLU A 13 31.18 17.94 64.98
N ASP A 14 31.42 18.13 63.69
CA ASP A 14 32.61 18.83 63.16
C ASP A 14 32.27 20.27 62.75
N ALA A 15 33.25 21.18 62.89
CA ALA A 15 33.14 22.60 62.54
C ALA A 15 33.34 22.88 61.03
N ARG A 16 33.26 21.84 60.19
CA ARG A 16 33.45 21.96 58.74
C ARG A 16 32.23 22.60 58.07
N GLU A 17 32.49 23.41 57.05
CA GLU A 17 31.46 24.03 56.21
C GLU A 17 30.82 23.06 55.21
N MET A 18 31.35 21.83 55.10
CA MET A 18 30.85 20.78 54.21
C MET A 18 30.54 19.51 54.98
N PHE A 19 29.38 18.90 54.69
CA PHE A 19 28.92 17.64 55.25
C PHE A 19 28.50 16.68 54.14
N LEU A 20 29.04 15.46 54.15
CA LEU A 20 28.61 14.39 53.26
C LEU A 20 27.43 13.66 53.90
N LEU A 21 26.26 13.76 53.27
CA LEU A 21 25.08 13.02 53.70
C LEU A 21 25.01 11.67 52.99
N GLU A 22 25.06 10.60 53.76
CA GLU A 22 25.07 9.21 53.28
C GLU A 22 23.67 8.55 53.39
N ASP A 23 23.53 7.34 52.84
CA ASP A 23 22.33 6.50 52.92
C ASP A 23 21.02 7.09 52.35
N LEU A 24 21.13 7.95 51.35
CA LEU A 24 19.97 8.43 50.60
C LEU A 24 19.43 7.34 49.67
N SER A 25 18.11 7.14 49.66
CA SER A 25 17.46 6.24 48.69
C SER A 25 17.67 6.74 47.25
N PRO A 26 17.95 5.84 46.29
CA PRO A 26 18.13 6.19 44.88
C PRO A 26 16.82 6.63 44.22
N ASN A 27 16.91 7.39 43.12
CA ASN A 27 15.77 7.92 42.35
C ASN A 27 14.74 8.72 43.18
N LYS A 28 15.15 9.33 44.30
CA LYS A 28 14.25 10.02 45.23
C LYS A 28 14.66 11.48 45.38
N GLU A 29 13.65 12.34 45.48
CA GLU A 29 13.81 13.78 45.65
C GLU A 29 13.93 14.15 47.14
N TYR A 30 14.87 15.04 47.46
CA TYR A 30 15.15 15.52 48.80
C TYR A 30 15.26 17.04 48.80
N GLN A 31 14.90 17.62 49.95
CA GLN A 31 15.14 19.02 50.26
C GLN A 31 15.89 19.10 51.58
N PHE A 32 16.73 20.12 51.72
CA PHE A 32 17.61 20.28 52.86
C PHE A 32 17.43 21.65 53.49
N GLN A 33 17.55 21.69 54.80
CA GLN A 33 17.69 22.91 55.59
C GLN A 33 18.65 22.61 56.73
N TYR A 34 19.39 23.62 57.20
CA TYR A 34 20.38 23.44 58.26
C TYR A 34 20.26 24.52 59.33
N THR A 35 20.79 24.22 60.50
CA THR A 35 20.89 25.16 61.63
C THR A 35 22.25 24.99 62.27
N ALA A 36 22.98 26.08 62.51
CA ALA A 36 24.28 26.03 63.17
C ALA A 36 24.11 25.90 64.70
N CYS A 37 24.90 25.07 65.35
CA CYS A 37 24.92 24.94 66.80
C CYS A 37 26.22 25.51 67.36
N CYS A 38 26.13 26.47 68.28
CA CYS A 38 27.27 27.02 69.01
C CYS A 38 27.08 26.85 70.53
N LYS A 39 28.09 27.25 71.32
CA LYS A 39 28.07 27.13 72.79
C LYS A 39 26.87 27.83 73.46
N VAL A 40 26.26 28.79 72.78
CA VAL A 40 25.14 29.61 73.26
C VAL A 40 23.78 29.03 72.83
N GLY A 41 23.74 28.14 71.82
CA GLY A 41 22.51 27.53 71.32
C GLY A 41 22.49 27.38 69.80
N LEU A 42 21.29 27.15 69.25
CA LEU A 42 21.04 26.99 67.82
C LEU A 42 20.84 28.35 67.13
N SER A 43 21.30 28.48 65.88
CA SER A 43 21.02 29.63 65.03
C SER A 43 19.58 29.63 64.51
N LYS A 44 19.23 30.64 63.71
CA LYS A 44 18.06 30.57 62.82
C LYS A 44 18.30 29.47 61.78
N THR A 45 17.25 28.73 61.42
CA THR A 45 17.27 27.74 60.34
C THR A 45 17.44 28.43 58.98
N SER A 46 18.22 27.81 58.09
CA SER A 46 18.41 28.26 56.72
C SER A 46 17.12 28.26 55.92
N GLU A 47 17.12 28.92 54.76
CA GLU A 47 16.10 28.68 53.75
C GLU A 47 16.20 27.25 53.21
N LEU A 48 15.09 26.76 52.65
CA LEU A 48 15.00 25.43 52.08
C LEU A 48 15.79 25.35 50.77
N SER A 49 16.54 24.27 50.56
CA SER A 49 17.22 24.04 49.29
C SER A 49 16.21 23.81 48.15
N PRO A 50 16.60 24.10 46.90
CA PRO A 50 15.90 23.52 45.75
C PRO A 50 15.80 21.99 45.88
N PRO A 51 14.74 21.36 45.36
CA PRO A 51 14.64 19.92 45.35
C PRO A 51 15.78 19.29 44.55
N ILE A 52 16.45 18.30 45.15
CA ILE A 52 17.55 17.56 44.55
C ILE A 52 17.15 16.09 44.47
N LYS A 53 17.23 15.52 43.26
CA LYS A 53 16.90 14.11 43.02
C LYS A 53 18.17 13.27 42.92
N THR A 54 18.23 12.19 43.70
CA THR A 54 19.33 11.21 43.61
C THR A 54 19.28 10.45 42.29
N LEU A 55 20.46 10.02 41.80
CA LEU A 55 20.55 9.21 40.59
C LEU A 55 19.83 7.86 40.76
N PRO A 56 19.30 7.28 39.67
CA PRO A 56 18.53 6.04 39.73
C PRO A 56 19.40 4.79 39.94
N THR A 57 20.71 4.87 39.66
CA THR A 57 21.64 3.76 39.84
C THR A 57 22.99 4.24 40.35
N SER A 58 23.76 3.38 41.02
CA SER A 58 25.19 3.61 41.24
C SER A 58 25.99 3.37 39.96
N PRO A 59 27.28 3.79 39.89
CA PRO A 59 28.19 3.37 38.84
C PRO A 59 28.38 1.83 38.82
N PRO A 60 28.78 1.24 37.68
CA PRO A 60 29.17 -0.16 37.62
C PRO A 60 30.38 -0.45 38.52
N GLU A 61 30.38 -1.61 39.16
CA GLU A 61 31.41 -1.96 40.12
C GLU A 61 32.54 -2.77 39.50
N LYS A 62 33.72 -2.73 40.15
CA LYS A 62 34.88 -3.56 39.79
C LYS A 62 35.22 -3.50 38.30
N LEU A 63 35.34 -2.28 37.76
CA LEU A 63 35.95 -2.07 36.45
C LEU A 63 37.33 -2.72 36.46
N ARG A 64 37.47 -3.80 35.71
CA ARG A 64 38.73 -4.50 35.53
C ARG A 64 39.10 -4.52 34.07
N MET A 65 40.38 -4.23 33.85
CA MET A 65 41.04 -4.46 32.58
C MET A 65 41.36 -5.95 32.47
N VAL A 66 40.83 -6.61 31.45
CA VAL A 66 41.15 -7.98 31.09
C VAL A 66 41.99 -7.93 29.83
N ILE A 67 43.29 -8.17 29.95
CA ILE A 67 44.17 -8.31 28.78
C ILE A 67 43.87 -9.68 28.16
N VAL A 68 43.22 -9.67 27.01
CA VAL A 68 42.82 -10.89 26.29
C VAL A 68 43.94 -11.36 25.36
N ALA A 69 44.72 -10.41 24.82
CA ALA A 69 45.89 -10.67 23.98
C ALA A 69 46.85 -9.47 24.04
N SER A 70 48.03 -9.59 23.43
CA SER A 70 49.05 -8.52 23.35
C SER A 70 48.55 -7.21 22.73
N SER A 71 47.44 -7.24 21.99
CA SER A 71 46.81 -6.08 21.35
C SER A 71 45.33 -5.88 21.73
N VAL A 72 44.80 -6.66 22.68
CA VAL A 72 43.37 -6.60 23.04
C VAL A 72 43.20 -6.47 24.54
N ILE A 73 42.60 -5.36 24.93
CA ILE A 73 42.18 -5.06 26.30
C ILE A 73 40.65 -5.03 26.32
N SER A 74 40.04 -5.90 27.10
CA SER A 74 38.61 -5.88 27.38
C SER A 74 38.36 -5.23 28.74
N VAL A 75 37.38 -4.35 28.82
CA VAL A 75 36.93 -3.81 30.12
C VAL A 75 35.74 -4.66 30.57
N ALA A 76 35.84 -5.24 31.76
CA ALA A 76 34.76 -6.00 32.37
C ALA A 76 34.35 -5.31 33.67
N TRP A 77 33.05 -5.31 33.97
CA TRP A 77 32.52 -4.74 35.21
C TRP A 77 31.37 -5.60 35.74
N MET A 78 31.06 -5.44 37.01
CA MET A 78 29.84 -5.95 37.63
C MET A 78 28.72 -4.92 37.47
N SER A 79 27.48 -5.40 37.46
CA SER A 79 26.29 -4.54 37.53
C SER A 79 26.34 -3.63 38.76
N PRO A 80 25.76 -2.42 38.69
CA PRO A 80 25.57 -1.55 39.83
C PRO A 80 24.95 -2.28 41.02
N THR A 81 25.48 -2.06 42.22
CA THR A 81 24.91 -2.62 43.46
C THR A 81 23.62 -1.92 43.85
N ILE A 82 23.48 -0.64 43.49
CA ILE A 82 22.26 0.14 43.72
C ILE A 82 21.56 0.35 42.38
N ILE A 83 20.37 -0.21 42.25
CA ILE A 83 19.43 0.04 41.16
C ILE A 83 18.08 0.33 41.84
N ALA A 84 17.52 1.50 41.59
CA ALA A 84 16.20 1.85 42.14
C ALA A 84 15.11 0.87 41.65
N SER A 85 14.05 0.70 42.44
CA SER A 85 12.90 -0.13 42.05
C SER A 85 12.37 0.29 40.67
N GLU A 86 11.96 -0.68 39.85
CA GLU A 86 11.42 -0.50 38.50
C GLU A 86 12.40 0.07 37.45
N ILE A 87 13.67 0.25 37.80
CA ILE A 87 14.72 0.64 36.85
C ILE A 87 15.42 -0.61 36.30
N VAL A 88 15.48 -0.71 34.97
CA VAL A 88 16.25 -1.75 34.26
C VAL A 88 17.40 -1.07 33.54
N VAL A 89 18.64 -1.45 33.87
CA VAL A 89 19.83 -0.96 33.18
C VAL A 89 19.93 -1.65 31.82
N LYS A 90 19.72 -0.88 30.75
CA LYS A 90 19.80 -1.38 29.37
C LYS A 90 21.21 -1.26 28.77
N GLU A 91 21.92 -0.18 29.07
CA GLU A 91 23.23 0.12 28.51
C GLU A 91 24.07 0.99 29.45
N TYR A 92 25.38 1.00 29.24
CA TYR A 92 26.33 1.88 29.90
C TYR A 92 26.93 2.82 28.86
N LYS A 93 26.68 4.13 28.98
CA LYS A 93 27.20 5.16 28.08
C LYS A 93 28.27 5.99 28.79
N ASN A 94 29.40 6.21 28.13
CA ASN A 94 30.37 7.19 28.59
C ASN A 94 29.98 8.57 28.05
N LEU A 95 29.42 9.42 28.91
CA LEU A 95 28.97 10.77 28.53
C LEU A 95 30.12 11.76 28.35
N GLU A 96 31.34 11.43 28.79
CA GLU A 96 32.52 12.31 28.61
C GLU A 96 33.00 12.34 27.16
N VAL A 97 32.72 11.28 26.40
CA VAL A 97 33.09 11.22 24.98
C VAL A 97 31.84 11.47 24.14
N PRO A 98 31.79 12.57 23.37
CA PRO A 98 30.65 12.83 22.51
C PRO A 98 30.53 11.74 21.43
N ASN A 99 29.29 11.44 21.04
CA ASN A 99 28.99 10.55 19.92
C ASN A 99 28.47 11.39 18.76
N LYS A 100 29.07 11.24 17.58
CA LYS A 100 28.63 11.85 16.33
C LYS A 100 27.84 10.82 15.52
N VAL A 101 26.74 11.22 14.92
CA VAL A 101 25.88 10.35 14.11
C VAL A 101 25.83 10.86 12.68
N ILE A 102 26.21 10.01 11.72
CA ILE A 102 26.16 10.34 10.30
C ILE A 102 25.26 9.37 9.54
N LEU A 103 24.51 9.87 8.56
CA LEU A 103 23.74 9.07 7.60
C LEU A 103 24.42 9.09 6.24
N VAL A 104 24.69 7.94 5.65
CA VAL A 104 25.40 7.81 4.38
C VAL A 104 24.43 7.36 3.29
N MET A 105 24.11 8.28 2.37
CA MET A 105 23.18 8.05 1.26
C MET A 105 23.88 8.20 -0.09
N GLY A 106 23.41 7.48 -1.11
CA GLY A 106 23.98 7.57 -2.45
C GLY A 106 23.51 6.45 -3.37
N ALA A 107 23.70 6.63 -4.67
CA ALA A 107 23.27 5.67 -5.69
C ALA A 107 23.87 4.26 -5.50
N THR A 108 23.23 3.25 -6.08
CA THR A 108 23.84 1.91 -6.13
C THR A 108 25.20 1.96 -6.86
N GLY A 109 26.23 1.39 -6.24
CA GLY A 109 27.57 1.33 -6.83
C GLY A 109 28.41 2.60 -6.69
N CYS A 110 27.94 3.65 -6.00
CA CYS A 110 28.75 4.86 -5.78
C CYS A 110 29.91 4.68 -4.78
N GLY A 111 30.08 3.50 -4.19
CA GLY A 111 31.23 3.17 -3.33
C GLY A 111 31.05 3.47 -1.84
N LYS A 112 29.81 3.59 -1.34
CA LYS A 112 29.50 3.79 0.09
C LYS A 112 30.21 2.80 1.01
N THR A 113 30.06 1.50 0.75
CA THR A 113 30.70 0.43 1.53
C THR A 113 32.21 0.59 1.61
N THR A 114 32.85 0.89 0.47
CA THR A 114 34.30 1.08 0.40
C THR A 114 34.73 2.34 1.15
N LEU A 115 33.94 3.41 1.06
CA LEU A 115 34.14 4.65 1.80
C LEU A 115 34.06 4.44 3.31
N ILE A 116 33.05 3.69 3.80
CA ILE A 116 32.92 3.34 5.21
C ILE A 116 34.13 2.53 5.68
N ASN A 117 34.56 1.52 4.91
CA ASN A 117 35.81 0.80 5.22
C ASN A 117 37.03 1.74 5.27
N GLY A 118 37.10 2.73 4.37
CA GLY A 118 38.12 3.77 4.39
C GLY A 118 38.09 4.63 5.67
N MET A 119 36.90 5.08 6.08
CA MET A 119 36.68 5.83 7.33
C MET A 119 37.19 5.04 8.53
N ILE A 120 36.88 3.75 8.62
CA ILE A 120 37.32 2.90 9.75
C ILE A 120 38.84 2.75 9.79
N ASN A 121 39.48 2.49 8.65
CA ASN A 121 40.95 2.40 8.60
C ASN A 121 41.60 3.73 8.99
N TYR A 122 41.03 4.87 8.59
CA TYR A 122 41.49 6.18 9.02
C TYR A 122 41.33 6.38 10.53
N ILE A 123 40.15 6.11 11.08
CA ILE A 123 39.85 6.26 12.52
C ILE A 123 40.81 5.44 13.37
N LEU A 124 41.05 4.18 12.98
CA LEU A 124 41.95 3.25 13.66
C LEU A 124 43.44 3.54 13.43
N GLY A 125 43.76 4.56 12.64
CA GLY A 125 45.13 5.04 12.47
C GLY A 125 45.99 4.22 11.51
N VAL A 126 45.40 3.35 10.70
CA VAL A 126 46.11 2.52 9.72
C VAL A 126 46.93 3.40 8.78
N GLN A 127 48.17 2.99 8.54
CA GLN A 127 49.15 3.68 7.70
C GLN A 127 49.32 2.98 6.36
N TRP A 128 49.92 3.72 5.42
CA TRP A 128 50.29 3.16 4.12
C TRP A 128 51.25 1.97 4.28
N GLU A 129 52.13 1.99 5.27
CA GLU A 129 53.16 0.97 5.47
C GLU A 129 52.61 -0.33 6.09
N ASP A 130 51.50 -0.27 6.84
CA ASP A 130 50.93 -1.42 7.54
C ASP A 130 50.54 -2.54 6.58
N ASN A 131 50.86 -3.80 6.88
CA ASN A 131 50.60 -4.95 6.00
C ASN A 131 49.17 -5.50 6.06
N PHE A 132 48.25 -4.81 6.72
CA PHE A 132 46.86 -5.22 6.89
C PHE A 132 45.89 -4.06 6.64
N ARG A 133 44.63 -4.38 6.36
CA ARG A 133 43.52 -3.43 6.21
C ARG A 133 42.28 -4.02 6.86
N PHE A 134 41.53 -3.19 7.58
CA PHE A 134 40.26 -3.61 8.14
C PHE A 134 39.17 -3.59 7.06
N LYS A 135 38.31 -4.60 7.08
CA LYS A 135 37.10 -4.67 6.26
C LYS A 135 35.93 -4.97 7.18
N VAL A 136 35.19 -3.93 7.56
CA VAL A 136 34.02 -4.03 8.45
C VAL A 136 32.85 -4.61 7.69
N ILE A 137 32.64 -4.13 6.46
CA ILE A 137 31.56 -4.62 5.61
C ILE A 137 32.18 -5.56 4.56
N HIS A 138 31.91 -6.86 4.70
CA HIS A 138 32.39 -7.88 3.78
C HIS A 138 31.37 -8.17 2.68
N GLU A 139 31.52 -7.52 1.52
CA GLU A 139 30.80 -7.92 0.32
C GLU A 139 31.29 -9.31 -0.13
N THR A 140 30.53 -10.37 0.21
CA THR A 140 30.83 -11.75 -0.21
C THR A 140 30.72 -11.88 -1.73
N THR A 141 31.83 -12.21 -2.39
CA THR A 141 31.97 -12.36 -3.85
C THR A 141 31.27 -13.59 -4.44
N GLN A 142 30.62 -14.44 -3.64
CA GLN A 142 29.96 -15.68 -4.11
C GLN A 142 28.49 -15.54 -4.46
N ARG A 143 27.84 -14.41 -4.13
CA ARG A 143 26.52 -14.08 -4.71
C ARG A 143 26.78 -13.33 -6.00
N SER A 144 25.98 -13.61 -7.04
CA SER A 144 26.02 -12.88 -8.32
C SER A 144 26.18 -11.38 -8.07
N LYS A 145 26.78 -10.59 -8.98
CA LYS A 145 26.98 -9.13 -8.81
C LYS A 145 25.72 -8.34 -8.38
N ALA A 146 24.53 -8.94 -8.43
CA ALA A 146 23.27 -8.43 -7.90
C ALA A 146 23.06 -8.65 -6.37
N GLY A 147 23.73 -9.62 -5.73
CA GLY A 147 23.57 -10.00 -4.33
C GLY A 147 24.65 -9.49 -3.36
N SER A 148 25.54 -8.59 -3.81
CA SER A 148 26.48 -7.84 -2.94
C SER A 148 25.96 -6.45 -2.57
N ARG A 149 24.68 -6.15 -2.83
CA ARG A 149 24.05 -4.87 -2.51
C ARG A 149 23.67 -4.85 -1.02
N THR A 150 23.96 -3.75 -0.31
CA THR A 150 23.36 -3.46 1.01
C THR A 150 21.85 -3.49 0.86
N SER A 151 21.16 -4.39 1.57
CA SER A 151 19.70 -4.59 1.47
C SER A 151 18.92 -3.88 2.57
N GLU A 152 19.59 -3.55 3.68
CA GLU A 152 18.97 -3.03 4.90
C GLU A 152 19.74 -1.81 5.41
N VAL A 153 19.01 -0.84 5.95
CA VAL A 153 19.61 0.26 6.71
C VAL A 153 20.31 -0.30 7.95
N THR A 154 21.62 -0.08 8.07
CA THR A 154 22.45 -0.65 9.14
C THR A 154 23.26 0.44 9.84
N ALA A 155 23.24 0.44 11.18
CA ALA A 155 24.12 1.33 11.95
C ALA A 155 25.35 0.61 12.50
N TYR A 156 26.52 1.18 12.22
CA TYR A 156 27.81 0.75 12.76
C TYR A 156 28.24 1.72 13.85
N VAL A 157 28.45 1.23 15.07
CA VAL A 157 28.86 2.05 16.22
C VAL A 157 30.34 1.84 16.49
N VAL A 158 31.11 2.91 16.35
CA VAL A 158 32.56 2.95 16.58
C VAL A 158 32.81 3.74 17.85
N ASN A 159 32.89 3.02 18.97
CA ASN A 159 33.18 3.62 20.27
C ASN A 159 34.63 4.12 20.31
N HIS A 160 34.81 5.39 20.68
CA HIS A 160 36.13 5.99 20.79
C HIS A 160 37.05 5.22 21.74
N GLN A 161 38.31 5.06 21.31
CA GLN A 161 39.39 4.55 22.14
C GLN A 161 40.62 5.43 22.03
N LYS A 162 41.44 5.45 23.08
CA LYS A 162 42.72 6.16 23.07
C LYS A 162 43.56 5.68 21.88
N GLY A 163 44.02 6.62 21.06
CA GLY A 163 44.79 6.34 19.84
C GLY A 163 43.97 6.47 18.55
N PHE A 164 42.66 6.63 18.63
CA PHE A 164 41.85 6.99 17.47
C PHE A 164 42.26 8.37 16.94
N ARG A 165 42.13 8.55 15.62
CA ARG A 165 42.41 9.85 14.97
C ARG A 165 41.33 10.90 15.23
N ILE A 166 40.13 10.47 15.62
CA ILE A 166 39.00 11.33 15.95
C ILE A 166 38.78 11.37 17.47
N PRO A 167 38.39 12.52 18.06
CA PRO A 167 38.23 12.68 19.51
C PRO A 167 36.82 12.31 20.01
N TYR A 168 36.04 11.57 19.22
CA TYR A 168 34.64 11.25 19.50
C TYR A 168 34.28 9.85 19.02
N SER A 169 33.21 9.28 19.58
CA SER A 169 32.58 8.06 19.06
C SER A 169 31.79 8.40 17.79
N LEU A 170 31.68 7.44 16.87
CA LEU A 170 30.99 7.65 15.60
C LEU A 170 29.96 6.55 15.36
N THR A 171 28.71 6.93 15.10
CA THR A 171 27.68 6.05 14.57
C THR A 171 27.48 6.35 13.09
N ILE A 172 27.67 5.34 12.25
CA ILE A 172 27.52 5.44 10.79
C ILE A 172 26.26 4.66 10.40
N ILE A 173 25.24 5.37 9.92
CA ILE A 173 24.03 4.76 9.37
C ILE A 173 24.25 4.58 7.86
N ASP A 174 24.48 3.35 7.43
CA ASP A 174 24.61 2.98 6.02
C ASP A 174 23.26 2.65 5.42
N THR A 175 22.94 3.22 4.25
CA THR A 175 21.69 2.92 3.54
C THR A 175 21.96 2.06 2.29
N PRO A 176 20.96 1.29 1.83
CA PRO A 176 20.97 0.73 0.49
C PRO A 176 21.18 1.81 -0.59
N GLY A 177 21.57 1.37 -1.79
CA GLY A 177 21.80 2.27 -2.92
C GLY A 177 20.52 2.66 -3.66
N PHE A 178 20.36 3.94 -3.93
CA PHE A 178 19.24 4.52 -4.68
C PHE A 178 19.36 4.32 -6.21
N GLY A 179 18.23 4.27 -6.93
CA GLY A 179 18.14 4.58 -8.37
C GLY A 179 18.70 3.59 -9.40
N GLY A 180 18.50 2.28 -9.27
CA GLY A 180 18.70 1.29 -10.35
C GLY A 180 17.53 1.22 -11.35
N THR A 181 17.71 0.47 -12.44
CA THR A 181 16.79 0.41 -13.60
C THR A 181 15.42 -0.23 -13.33
N ARG A 182 15.09 -0.59 -12.08
CA ARG A 182 13.80 -1.17 -11.66
C ARG A 182 13.22 -0.51 -10.38
N ASP A 183 13.71 0.66 -9.96
CA ASP A 183 13.87 0.94 -8.51
C ASP A 183 12.87 1.92 -7.85
N SER A 184 11.68 2.20 -8.41
CA SER A 184 10.68 3.00 -7.66
C SER A 184 10.17 2.29 -6.40
N GLU A 185 10.09 0.95 -6.41
CA GLU A 185 9.70 0.16 -5.24
C GLU A 185 10.85 0.02 -4.22
N GLN A 186 12.10 0.01 -4.69
CA GLN A 186 13.27 -0.10 -3.82
C GLN A 186 13.48 1.18 -3.01
N ASP A 187 13.33 2.35 -3.62
CA ASP A 187 13.44 3.64 -2.93
C ASP A 187 12.36 3.77 -1.83
N LYS A 188 11.13 3.29 -2.09
CA LYS A 188 10.06 3.21 -1.08
C LYS A 188 10.41 2.30 0.09
N LEU A 189 11.00 1.14 -0.19
CA LEU A 189 11.44 0.22 0.87
C LEU A 189 12.52 0.86 1.75
N ILE A 190 13.47 1.58 1.14
CA ILE A 190 14.51 2.32 1.89
C ILE A 190 13.85 3.37 2.79
N GLU A 191 12.85 4.07 2.26
CA GLU A 191 12.10 5.07 3.01
C GLU A 191 11.38 4.48 4.23
N GLU A 192 10.69 3.35 4.05
CA GLU A 192 10.03 2.62 5.14
C GLU A 192 11.02 2.15 6.20
N GLN A 193 12.17 1.60 5.78
CA GLN A 193 13.25 1.20 6.68
C GLN A 193 13.80 2.38 7.48
N LEU A 194 14.03 3.53 6.84
CA LEU A 194 14.47 4.75 7.53
C LEU A 194 13.43 5.23 8.54
N LEU A 195 12.14 5.20 8.19
CA LEU A 195 11.07 5.59 9.10
C LEU A 195 11.00 4.68 10.32
N GLU A 196 11.09 3.37 10.12
CA GLU A 196 11.14 2.40 11.23
C GLU A 196 12.39 2.61 12.10
N PHE A 197 13.54 2.78 11.45
CA PHE A 197 14.83 2.97 12.10
C PHE A 197 14.85 4.24 12.98
N PHE A 198 14.32 5.36 12.49
CA PHE A 198 14.22 6.61 13.26
C PHE A 198 13.06 6.64 14.27
N SER A 199 12.04 5.80 14.09
CA SER A 199 10.91 5.71 15.03
C SER A 199 11.16 4.74 16.19
N THR A 200 12.29 4.04 16.20
CA THR A 200 12.61 3.05 17.24
C THR A 200 12.82 3.71 18.61
N PRO A 201 12.04 3.34 19.65
CA PRO A 201 12.17 3.94 20.99
C PRO A 201 13.56 3.73 21.60
N GLY A 202 14.21 4.82 22.02
CA GLY A 202 15.59 4.78 22.52
C GLY A 202 16.64 4.52 21.44
N GLY A 203 16.26 4.62 20.16
CA GLY A 203 17.16 4.54 19.01
C GLY A 203 17.91 5.85 18.77
N ILE A 204 18.11 6.18 17.49
CA ILE A 204 18.84 7.39 17.10
C ILE A 204 17.89 8.60 17.11
N GLU A 205 18.15 9.56 17.99
CA GLU A 205 17.30 10.75 18.18
C GLU A 205 17.78 11.97 17.37
N HIS A 206 19.06 11.99 17.00
CA HIS A 206 19.71 13.10 16.31
C HIS A 206 20.69 12.64 15.24
N ILE A 207 21.01 13.55 14.32
CA ILE A 207 22.05 13.40 13.30
C ILE A 207 22.96 14.64 13.33
N ASP A 208 24.26 14.41 13.18
CA ASP A 208 25.27 15.46 13.02
C ASP A 208 25.56 15.75 11.55
N ALA A 209 25.52 14.75 10.66
CA ALA A 209 25.75 14.98 9.23
C ALA A 209 24.98 14.02 8.31
N ILE A 210 24.54 14.54 7.17
CA ILE A 210 24.02 13.77 6.04
C ILE A 210 25.12 13.72 4.98
N CYS A 211 25.67 12.54 4.74
CA CYS A 211 26.72 12.29 3.78
C CYS A 211 26.14 11.82 2.46
N LEU A 212 26.09 12.71 1.46
CA LEU A 212 25.65 12.38 0.11
C LEU A 212 26.86 11.91 -0.73
N VAL A 213 26.82 10.67 -1.21
CA VAL A 213 27.94 10.03 -1.92
C VAL A 213 27.68 10.05 -3.43
N ALA A 214 28.64 10.59 -4.19
CA ALA A 214 28.57 10.71 -5.65
C ALA A 214 29.87 10.22 -6.31
N GLN A 215 29.78 9.68 -7.52
CA GLN A 215 30.97 9.27 -8.29
C GLN A 215 31.52 10.46 -9.08
N ALA A 216 32.84 10.65 -9.08
CA ALA A 216 33.50 11.80 -9.69
C ALA A 216 33.26 11.92 -11.21
N PHE A 217 33.35 10.81 -11.95
CA PHE A 217 33.34 10.78 -13.42
C PHE A 217 31.95 10.91 -14.05
N LEU A 218 30.90 10.98 -13.23
CA LEU A 218 29.52 11.14 -13.70
C LEU A 218 29.28 12.60 -14.13
N ALA A 219 29.83 12.96 -15.28
CA ALA A 219 29.69 14.26 -15.91
C ALA A 219 28.35 14.39 -16.64
N HIS A 220 27.58 15.41 -16.27
CA HIS A 220 26.49 16.02 -17.06
C HIS A 220 25.21 15.19 -17.29
N SER A 221 24.12 15.72 -16.75
CA SER A 221 22.74 15.63 -17.28
C SER A 221 22.19 14.26 -17.67
N THR A 222 22.29 13.24 -16.82
CA THR A 222 21.23 12.22 -16.84
C THR A 222 20.14 12.71 -15.89
N HIS A 223 18.93 12.97 -16.40
CA HIS A 223 17.74 13.19 -15.57
C HIS A 223 17.68 12.19 -14.39
N ALA A 224 18.21 10.98 -14.58
CA ALA A 224 18.42 9.96 -13.57
C ALA A 224 19.25 10.42 -12.35
N GLN A 225 20.39 11.10 -12.50
CA GLN A 225 21.20 11.53 -11.35
C GLN A 225 20.53 12.63 -10.54
N LYS A 226 19.97 13.62 -11.22
CA LYS A 226 19.17 14.67 -10.58
C LYS A 226 18.01 14.03 -9.81
N HIS A 227 17.30 13.09 -10.44
CA HIS A 227 16.23 12.33 -9.80
C HIS A 227 16.71 11.56 -8.55
N ILE A 228 17.91 10.96 -8.58
CA ILE A 228 18.47 10.26 -7.41
C ILE A 228 18.72 11.23 -6.25
N PHE A 229 19.35 12.38 -6.50
CA PHE A 229 19.55 13.39 -5.45
C PHE A 229 18.23 13.98 -4.96
N ASP A 230 17.29 14.26 -5.85
CA ASP A 230 15.97 14.77 -5.51
C ASP A 230 15.20 13.75 -4.65
N SER A 231 15.27 12.46 -4.99
CA SER A 231 14.70 11.36 -4.20
C SER A 231 15.32 11.31 -2.79
N MET A 232 16.66 11.32 -2.67
CA MET A 232 17.33 11.30 -1.37
C MET A 232 17.00 12.55 -0.53
N LEU A 233 16.98 13.74 -1.13
CA LEU A 233 16.67 14.99 -0.44
C LEU A 233 15.19 15.09 -0.05
N SER A 234 14.30 14.43 -0.79
CA SER A 234 12.88 14.42 -0.47
C SER A 234 12.53 13.66 0.80
N MET A 235 13.41 12.77 1.25
CA MET A 235 13.25 11.99 2.48
C MET A 235 13.70 12.75 3.73
N LEU A 236 14.27 13.95 3.57
CA LEU A 236 14.96 14.68 4.64
C LEU A 236 14.23 15.99 4.98
N GLY A 237 14.17 16.30 6.28
CA GLY A 237 13.63 17.56 6.79
C GLY A 237 14.51 18.76 6.41
N LYS A 238 13.89 19.90 6.09
CA LYS A 238 14.56 21.16 5.69
C LYS A 238 15.55 21.69 6.71
N ASP A 239 15.41 21.31 7.97
CA ASP A 239 16.29 21.68 9.08
C ASP A 239 17.67 21.03 9.01
N LEU A 240 17.85 20.01 8.16
CA LEU A 240 19.11 19.32 7.91
C LEU A 240 19.98 19.97 6.82
N LYS A 241 19.53 21.09 6.21
CA LYS A 241 20.24 21.77 5.12
C LYS A 241 21.73 22.01 5.41
N ASP A 242 22.01 22.52 6.60
CA ASP A 242 23.38 22.91 6.98
C ASP A 242 24.24 21.70 7.42
N ASN A 243 23.62 20.53 7.56
CA ASN A 243 24.28 19.28 7.96
C ASN A 243 24.66 18.40 6.76
N ILE A 244 24.39 18.83 5.53
CA ILE A 244 24.73 18.06 4.32
C ILE A 244 26.21 18.19 3.99
N GLN A 245 26.88 17.06 3.82
CA GLN A 245 28.27 16.93 3.41
C GLN A 245 28.35 16.08 2.14
N LEU A 246 29.07 16.56 1.12
CA LEU A 246 29.18 15.89 -0.17
C LEU A 246 30.48 15.07 -0.24
N LEU A 247 30.38 13.77 -0.49
CA LEU A 247 31.51 12.83 -0.55
C LEU A 247 31.66 12.29 -1.98
N ILE A 248 32.72 12.72 -2.66
CA ILE A 248 33.00 12.36 -4.05
C ILE A 248 33.97 11.18 -4.08
N THR A 249 33.51 10.04 -4.58
CA THR A 249 34.31 8.81 -4.75
C THR A 249 34.85 8.69 -6.18
N PHE A 250 35.81 7.80 -6.40
CA PHE A 250 36.50 7.61 -7.70
C PHE A 250 37.17 8.90 -8.21
N ALA A 251 37.63 9.74 -7.29
CA ALA A 251 38.29 11.00 -7.64
C ALA A 251 39.76 10.74 -8.03
N ASP A 252 40.01 10.52 -9.32
CA ASP A 252 41.34 10.19 -9.85
C ASP A 252 42.25 11.41 -10.06
N GLY A 253 41.71 12.63 -9.94
CA GLY A 253 42.44 13.90 -10.06
C GLY A 253 41.60 15.00 -10.71
N GLY A 254 42.07 16.25 -10.64
CA GLY A 254 41.37 17.42 -11.20
C GLY A 254 40.08 17.79 -10.46
N THR A 255 39.28 18.68 -11.07
CA THR A 255 37.95 19.06 -10.58
C THR A 255 36.94 18.00 -11.04
N PRO A 256 36.25 17.29 -10.12
CA PRO A 256 35.30 16.25 -10.48
C PRO A 256 34.16 16.78 -11.36
N PRO A 257 33.92 16.21 -12.56
CA PRO A 257 32.84 16.65 -13.44
C PRO A 257 31.43 16.62 -12.83
N VAL A 258 31.20 15.72 -11.86
CA VAL A 258 29.93 15.62 -11.12
C VAL A 258 29.57 16.91 -10.37
N LEU A 259 30.55 17.77 -10.04
CA LEU A 259 30.28 19.03 -9.33
C LEU A 259 29.43 19.99 -10.16
N GLU A 260 29.58 19.99 -11.49
CA GLU A 260 28.75 20.81 -12.37
C GLU A 260 27.30 20.32 -12.37
N ALA A 261 27.08 19.00 -12.40
CA ALA A 261 25.74 18.42 -12.29
C ALA A 261 25.10 18.71 -10.92
N LEU A 262 25.88 18.74 -9.86
CA LEU A 262 25.41 19.06 -8.50
C LEU A 262 25.09 20.54 -8.32
N LYS A 263 25.82 21.43 -8.99
CA LYS A 263 25.49 22.87 -9.08
C LYS A 263 24.16 23.07 -9.79
N GLU A 264 23.96 22.43 -10.95
CA GLU A 264 22.68 22.46 -11.69
C GLU A 264 21.51 21.84 -10.90
N ALA A 265 21.79 20.89 -10.02
CA ALA A 265 20.79 20.29 -9.14
C ALA A 265 20.39 21.20 -7.96
N GLU A 266 21.04 22.35 -7.77
CA GLU A 266 20.80 23.29 -6.67
C GLU A 266 20.82 22.58 -5.30
N LEU A 267 21.85 21.75 -5.08
CA LEU A 267 21.96 20.95 -3.86
C LEU A 267 22.02 21.86 -2.62
N PRO A 268 21.14 21.67 -1.62
CA PRO A 268 21.09 22.51 -0.42
C PRO A 268 22.23 22.14 0.54
N CYS A 269 23.46 22.51 0.18
CA CYS A 269 24.68 22.25 0.95
C CYS A 269 25.51 23.53 1.09
N ALA A 270 26.46 23.54 2.03
CA ALA A 270 27.43 24.62 2.14
C ALA A 270 28.20 24.79 0.83
N GLN A 271 28.44 26.03 0.42
CA GLN A 271 29.17 26.37 -0.80
C GLN A 271 30.37 27.26 -0.44
N ASP A 272 31.43 27.17 -1.23
CA ASP A 272 32.55 28.10 -1.16
C ASP A 272 32.23 29.45 -1.85
N GLU A 273 33.18 30.39 -1.82
CA GLU A 273 33.04 31.71 -2.44
C GLU A 273 32.78 31.65 -3.97
N SER A 274 33.14 30.54 -4.62
CA SER A 274 32.90 30.31 -6.06
C SER A 274 31.52 29.72 -6.35
N GLY A 275 30.70 29.48 -5.32
CA GLY A 275 29.43 28.78 -5.43
C GLY A 275 29.58 27.27 -5.63
N THR A 276 30.78 26.72 -5.40
CA THR A 276 31.01 25.27 -5.52
C THR A 276 30.61 24.59 -4.21
N PRO A 277 29.80 23.52 -4.25
CA PRO A 277 29.48 22.71 -3.09
C PRO A 277 30.71 22.27 -2.30
N LEU A 278 30.71 22.46 -0.99
CA LEU A 278 31.70 21.92 -0.08
C LEU A 278 31.72 20.41 -0.22
N HIS A 279 32.86 19.85 -0.60
CA HIS A 279 32.97 18.44 -0.93
C HIS A 279 34.32 17.85 -0.51
N PHE A 280 34.31 16.55 -0.23
CA PHE A 280 35.49 15.78 0.13
C PHE A 280 35.73 14.72 -0.94
N ARG A 281 36.98 14.58 -1.38
CA ARG A 281 37.34 13.70 -2.49
C ARG A 281 38.03 12.46 -1.97
N PHE A 282 37.66 11.31 -2.52
CA PHE A 282 38.18 10.01 -2.09
C PHE A 282 38.53 9.13 -3.29
N ASN A 283 39.70 8.52 -3.21
CA ASN A 283 40.12 7.49 -4.14
C ASN A 283 40.48 6.22 -3.38
N HIS A 284 39.53 5.29 -3.36
CA HIS A 284 39.67 4.04 -2.60
C HIS A 284 40.42 2.94 -3.36
N SER A 285 40.92 3.20 -4.58
CA SER A 285 41.71 2.21 -5.33
C SER A 285 42.92 1.72 -4.53
N ALA A 286 43.52 2.60 -3.72
CA ALA A 286 44.66 2.32 -2.86
C ALA A 286 44.31 1.53 -1.58
N LEU A 287 43.03 1.43 -1.19
CA LEU A 287 42.63 0.85 0.09
C LEU A 287 42.90 -0.66 0.15
N PHE A 288 42.62 -1.37 -0.95
CA PHE A 288 42.80 -2.83 -1.06
C PHE A 288 43.67 -3.24 -2.26
N ALA A 289 44.45 -2.30 -2.82
CA ALA A 289 45.37 -2.59 -3.91
C ALA A 289 46.40 -3.66 -3.48
N PRO A 290 46.66 -4.69 -4.30
CA PRO A 290 47.78 -5.60 -4.09
C PRO A 290 49.08 -4.80 -4.05
N ARG A 291 49.91 -5.01 -3.04
CA ARG A 291 51.26 -4.42 -3.01
C ARG A 291 52.18 -5.29 -3.86
N GLU A 292 52.50 -4.83 -5.06
CA GLU A 292 53.60 -5.42 -5.85
C GLU A 292 54.93 -4.91 -5.32
N ASN A 293 56.02 -5.67 -5.40
CA ASN A 293 57.34 -5.16 -4.99
C ASN A 293 57.92 -4.28 -6.11
N GLY A 294 57.84 -2.95 -5.96
CA GLY A 294 58.73 -2.00 -6.66
C GLY A 294 58.31 -1.44 -8.02
N GLY A 295 57.01 -1.17 -8.27
CA GLY A 295 56.53 -0.54 -9.52
C GLY A 295 55.96 0.89 -9.38
N SER A 296 55.86 1.61 -10.50
CA SER A 296 55.18 2.94 -10.63
C SER A 296 53.75 2.94 -10.07
N HIS A 297 53.06 1.80 -10.14
CA HIS A 297 51.70 1.63 -9.65
C HIS A 297 51.57 1.85 -8.12
N ASN A 298 52.59 1.48 -7.34
CA ASN A 298 52.63 1.73 -5.90
C ASN A 298 52.81 3.21 -5.56
N ALA A 299 53.53 3.96 -6.40
CA ALA A 299 53.73 5.38 -6.18
C ALA A 299 52.42 6.15 -6.33
N ILE A 300 51.64 5.84 -7.37
CA ILE A 300 50.31 6.42 -7.60
C ILE A 300 49.34 6.01 -6.49
N ALA A 301 49.31 4.73 -6.10
CA ALA A 301 48.47 4.26 -5.00
C ALA A 301 48.84 4.95 -3.67
N LYS A 302 50.13 5.17 -3.41
CA LYS A 302 50.60 5.91 -2.22
C LYS A 302 50.13 7.38 -2.25
N ILE A 303 50.13 8.03 -3.41
CA ILE A 303 49.58 9.39 -3.57
C ILE A 303 48.08 9.37 -3.24
N PHE A 304 47.31 8.46 -3.82
CA PHE A 304 45.87 8.35 -3.56
C PHE A 304 45.55 8.05 -2.08
N TRP A 305 46.36 7.23 -1.42
CA TRP A 305 46.26 6.99 0.02
C TRP A 305 46.46 8.28 0.81
N LYS A 306 47.54 9.02 0.52
CA LYS A 306 47.86 10.28 1.21
C LYS A 306 46.74 11.31 1.02
N THR A 307 46.32 11.56 -0.22
CA THR A 307 45.25 12.52 -0.53
C THR A 307 43.92 12.12 0.13
N SER A 308 43.57 10.83 0.12
CA SER A 308 42.36 10.35 0.79
C SER A 308 42.45 10.48 2.31
N THR A 309 43.63 10.30 2.89
CA THR A 309 43.88 10.48 4.33
C THR A 309 43.74 11.94 4.76
N GLU A 310 44.25 12.87 3.96
CA GLU A 310 44.08 14.32 4.18
C GLU A 310 42.60 14.71 4.07
N SER A 311 41.92 14.24 3.02
CA SER A 311 40.47 14.45 2.82
C SER A 311 39.62 13.89 3.96
N MET A 312 39.95 12.70 4.49
CA MET A 312 39.30 12.13 5.67
C MET A 312 39.48 13.01 6.91
N LYS A 313 40.68 13.58 7.10
CA LYS A 313 40.95 14.50 8.20
C LYS A 313 40.04 15.71 8.11
N ASP A 314 40.01 16.38 6.95
CA ASP A 314 39.20 17.58 6.76
C ASP A 314 37.70 17.28 6.92
N PHE A 315 37.26 16.11 6.45
CA PHE A 315 35.88 15.64 6.64
C PHE A 315 35.51 15.44 8.11
N PHE A 316 36.34 14.74 8.90
CA PHE A 316 36.06 14.53 10.32
C PHE A 316 36.22 15.81 11.17
N ASP A 317 37.11 16.72 10.76
CA ASP A 317 37.22 18.06 11.34
C ASP A 317 35.94 18.87 11.05
N SER A 318 35.36 18.75 9.85
CA SER A 318 34.06 19.35 9.51
C SER A 318 32.92 18.81 10.39
N ILE A 319 32.78 17.48 10.52
CA ILE A 319 31.74 16.86 11.36
C ILE A 319 31.82 17.31 12.82
N LYS A 320 33.04 17.52 13.33
CA LYS A 320 33.26 18.00 14.69
C LYS A 320 32.55 19.33 14.95
N MET A 321 32.52 20.20 13.94
CA MET A 321 32.00 21.57 14.03
C MET A 321 30.50 21.67 13.78
N LEU A 322 29.89 20.63 13.19
CA LEU A 322 28.45 20.61 12.92
C LEU A 322 27.64 20.47 14.21
N GLU A 323 26.58 21.27 14.30
CA GLU A 323 25.57 21.16 15.36
C GLU A 323 24.62 20.00 15.07
N PRO A 324 24.34 19.12 16.05
CA PRO A 324 23.40 18.03 15.87
C PRO A 324 21.97 18.54 15.71
N LYS A 325 21.22 17.92 14.80
CA LYS A 325 19.79 18.19 14.57
C LYS A 325 18.95 17.01 15.01
N LYS A 326 17.79 17.29 15.61
CA LYS A 326 16.82 16.24 15.96
C LYS A 326 16.16 15.71 14.70
N LEU A 327 15.81 14.43 14.71
CA LEU A 327 15.17 13.79 13.56
C LEU A 327 13.66 14.02 13.45
N THR A 328 13.09 14.87 14.29
CA THR A 328 11.63 15.08 14.37
C THR A 328 11.01 15.45 13.03
N LEU A 329 11.61 16.40 12.30
CA LEU A 329 11.07 16.87 11.03
C LEU A 329 11.24 15.83 9.92
N THR A 330 12.41 15.17 9.85
CA THR A 330 12.65 14.05 8.93
C THR A 330 11.68 12.90 9.17
N THR A 331 11.40 12.53 10.43
CA THR A 331 10.39 11.52 10.74
C THR A 331 8.99 11.95 10.30
N GLU A 332 8.66 13.25 10.39
CA GLU A 332 7.39 13.78 9.90
C GLU A 332 7.28 13.71 8.36
N VAL A 333 8.35 14.07 7.64
CA VAL A 333 8.45 13.92 6.17
C VAL A 333 8.13 12.48 5.75
N LEU A 334 8.81 11.50 6.36
CA LEU A 334 8.63 10.08 6.02
C LEU A 334 7.22 9.58 6.36
N LYS A 335 6.60 10.09 7.44
CA LYS A 335 5.20 9.77 7.79
C LYS A 335 4.20 10.34 6.80
N GLU A 336 4.42 11.56 6.33
CA GLU A 336 3.58 12.22 5.33
C GLU A 336 3.66 11.50 3.98
N HIS A 337 4.86 11.10 3.54
CA HIS A 337 5.03 10.24 2.37
C HIS A 337 4.28 8.91 2.51
N ARG A 338 4.44 8.19 3.64
CA ARG A 338 3.67 6.96 3.92
C ARG A 338 2.16 7.19 3.88
N SER A 339 1.69 8.30 4.43
CA SER A 339 0.26 8.66 4.41
C SER A 339 -0.25 8.91 3.00
N LEU A 340 0.52 9.63 2.18
CA LEU A 340 0.22 9.91 0.79
C LEU A 340 0.17 8.62 -0.03
N ASP A 341 1.17 7.76 0.12
CA ASP A 341 1.25 6.47 -0.57
C ASP A 341 0.09 5.54 -0.19
N GLY A 342 -0.21 5.40 1.10
CA GLY A 342 -1.35 4.59 1.54
C GLY A 342 -2.70 5.11 1.03
N THR A 343 -2.84 6.43 0.90
CA THR A 343 -4.04 7.05 0.31
C THR A 343 -4.16 6.73 -1.18
N LEU A 344 -3.06 6.83 -1.93
CA LEU A 344 -3.02 6.54 -3.36
C LEU A 344 -3.25 5.05 -3.63
N GLU A 345 -2.60 4.16 -2.88
CA GLU A 345 -2.76 2.71 -3.01
C GLU A 345 -4.19 2.28 -2.67
N GLY A 346 -4.76 2.80 -1.58
CA GLY A 346 -6.15 2.54 -1.19
C GLY A 346 -7.14 2.94 -2.29
N LEU A 347 -6.90 4.08 -2.95
CA LEU A 347 -7.70 4.53 -4.08
C LEU A 347 -7.57 3.59 -5.29
N GLN A 348 -6.34 3.25 -5.67
CA GLN A 348 -6.07 2.35 -6.79
C GLN A 348 -6.72 0.97 -6.58
N ASN A 349 -6.69 0.44 -5.36
CA ASN A 349 -7.32 -0.84 -5.02
C ASN A 349 -8.85 -0.79 -5.15
N LYS A 350 -9.50 0.29 -4.67
CA LYS A 350 -10.95 0.49 -4.86
C LYS A 350 -11.33 0.62 -6.34
N LEU A 351 -10.54 1.36 -7.12
CA LEU A 351 -10.75 1.51 -8.56
C LEU A 351 -10.62 0.18 -9.28
N ARG A 352 -9.56 -0.60 -9.00
CA ARG A 352 -9.34 -1.94 -9.58
C ARG A 352 -10.48 -2.90 -9.27
N ALA A 353 -10.92 -2.97 -8.01
CA ALA A 353 -12.03 -3.84 -7.60
C ALA A 353 -13.31 -3.52 -8.39
N THR A 354 -13.62 -2.23 -8.54
CA THR A 354 -14.80 -1.77 -9.27
C THR A 354 -14.69 -2.04 -10.77
N LEU A 355 -13.51 -1.84 -11.36
CA LEU A 355 -13.28 -2.15 -12.78
C LEU A 355 -13.42 -3.65 -13.08
N ILE A 356 -13.11 -4.54 -12.12
CA ILE A 356 -13.35 -5.99 -12.26
C ILE A 356 -14.86 -6.27 -12.32
N GLU A 357 -15.66 -5.70 -11.41
CA GLU A 357 -17.13 -5.87 -11.42
C GLU A 357 -17.77 -5.32 -12.71
N VAL A 358 -17.28 -4.19 -13.22
CA VAL A 358 -17.72 -3.63 -14.52
C VAL A 358 -17.42 -4.58 -15.68
N LYS A 359 -16.29 -5.28 -15.66
CA LYS A 359 -15.97 -6.30 -16.67
C LYS A 359 -16.89 -7.51 -16.58
N GLU A 360 -17.28 -7.93 -15.38
CA GLU A 360 -18.28 -9.00 -15.22
C GLU A 360 -19.64 -8.59 -15.81
N LEU A 361 -20.06 -7.35 -15.60
CA LEU A 361 -21.30 -6.83 -16.18
C LEU A 361 -21.29 -6.81 -17.70
N LYS A 362 -20.14 -6.53 -18.34
CA LYS A 362 -19.99 -6.63 -19.81
C LYS A 362 -20.30 -8.02 -20.34
N VAL A 363 -19.88 -9.06 -19.62
CA VAL A 363 -20.18 -10.44 -20.01
C VAL A 363 -21.67 -10.74 -19.87
N ILE A 364 -22.30 -10.28 -18.78
CA ILE A 364 -23.73 -10.48 -18.56
C ILE A 364 -24.56 -9.69 -19.59
N GLN A 365 -24.12 -8.49 -19.98
CA GLN A 365 -24.75 -7.69 -21.04
C GLN A 365 -24.87 -8.48 -22.35
N VAL A 366 -23.74 -9.00 -22.83
CA VAL A 366 -23.70 -9.76 -24.10
C VAL A 366 -24.62 -10.98 -24.03
N ALA A 367 -24.66 -11.67 -22.89
CA ALA A 367 -25.56 -12.80 -22.68
C ALA A 367 -27.05 -12.39 -22.71
N LEU A 368 -27.41 -11.22 -22.17
CA LEU A 368 -28.78 -10.70 -22.19
C LEU A 368 -29.21 -10.20 -23.58
N GLU A 369 -28.32 -9.51 -24.29
CA GLU A 369 -28.57 -9.10 -25.69
C GLU A 369 -28.87 -10.33 -26.56
N GLN A 370 -28.10 -11.42 -26.39
CA GLN A 370 -28.36 -12.68 -27.08
C GLN A 370 -29.71 -13.30 -26.70
N CYS A 371 -30.05 -13.36 -25.40
CA CYS A 371 -31.37 -13.87 -24.97
C CYS A 371 -32.53 -13.03 -25.53
N THR A 372 -32.34 -11.72 -25.67
CA THR A 372 -33.37 -10.82 -26.20
C THR A 372 -33.62 -11.10 -27.68
N ILE A 373 -32.55 -11.33 -28.45
CA ILE A 373 -32.64 -11.74 -29.85
C ILE A 373 -33.36 -13.09 -29.97
N ASP A 374 -33.00 -14.08 -29.14
CA ASP A 374 -33.62 -15.41 -29.14
C ASP A 374 -35.13 -15.36 -28.85
N VAL A 375 -35.56 -14.53 -27.89
CA VAL A 375 -36.98 -14.33 -27.56
C VAL A 375 -37.72 -13.62 -28.70
N LEU A 376 -37.13 -12.56 -29.27
CA LEU A 376 -37.72 -11.81 -30.39
C LEU A 376 -37.79 -12.60 -31.70
N ALA A 377 -36.97 -13.63 -31.87
CA ALA A 377 -37.00 -14.55 -33.01
C ALA A 377 -38.08 -15.64 -32.87
N SER A 378 -38.59 -15.89 -31.66
CA SER A 378 -39.53 -16.98 -31.35
C SER A 378 -41.00 -16.54 -31.44
N ARG A 379 -41.37 -15.78 -32.49
CA ARG A 379 -42.58 -14.92 -32.52
C ARG A 379 -43.95 -15.60 -32.45
N ASP A 380 -44.08 -16.91 -32.68
CA ASP A 380 -45.38 -17.58 -32.64
C ASP A 380 -45.47 -18.55 -31.43
N PHE A 381 -46.04 -18.04 -30.34
CA PHE A 381 -46.16 -18.73 -29.05
C PHE A 381 -47.43 -19.59 -28.92
N GLU A 382 -48.40 -19.37 -29.80
CA GLU A 382 -49.68 -20.07 -29.83
C GLU A 382 -49.85 -20.82 -31.16
N TYR A 383 -50.30 -22.07 -31.09
CA TYR A 383 -50.84 -22.77 -32.25
C TYR A 383 -52.23 -23.32 -31.92
N GLU A 384 -53.18 -23.14 -32.84
CA GLU A 384 -54.53 -23.68 -32.72
C GLU A 384 -54.51 -25.16 -33.11
N VAL A 385 -55.06 -26.00 -32.25
CA VAL A 385 -55.33 -27.41 -32.58
C VAL A 385 -56.84 -27.62 -32.59
N GLU A 386 -57.36 -28.08 -33.73
CA GLU A 386 -58.77 -28.43 -33.86
C GLU A 386 -59.03 -29.79 -33.21
N LYS A 387 -59.99 -29.84 -32.28
CA LYS A 387 -60.36 -31.04 -31.53
C LYS A 387 -61.82 -31.39 -31.84
N CYS A 388 -62.04 -32.58 -32.39
CA CYS A 388 -63.39 -33.11 -32.65
C CYS A 388 -64.00 -33.63 -31.34
N LEU A 389 -65.20 -33.14 -31.01
CA LEU A 389 -66.02 -33.67 -29.92
C LEU A 389 -67.30 -34.25 -30.54
N GLU A 390 -67.54 -35.55 -30.30
CA GLU A 390 -68.78 -36.22 -30.67
C GLU A 390 -69.79 -36.08 -29.53
N GLU A 391 -70.94 -35.48 -29.81
CA GLU A 391 -72.03 -35.31 -28.85
C GLU A 391 -73.19 -36.22 -29.24
N THR A 392 -73.66 -37.05 -28.32
CA THR A 392 -74.81 -37.96 -28.53
C THR A 392 -76.10 -37.25 -28.14
N ILE A 393 -77.00 -37.04 -29.11
CA ILE A 393 -78.28 -36.36 -28.91
C ILE A 393 -79.39 -37.41 -28.83
N ASN A 394 -80.08 -37.49 -27.69
CA ASN A 394 -81.24 -38.37 -27.48
C ASN A 394 -82.51 -37.72 -28.05
N SER A 395 -82.78 -37.96 -29.34
CA SER A 395 -84.00 -37.54 -30.01
C SER A 395 -84.49 -38.69 -30.90
N PRO A 396 -85.80 -39.01 -30.87
CA PRO A 396 -86.40 -39.90 -31.88
C PRO A 396 -86.05 -39.36 -33.26
N SER A 397 -85.41 -40.20 -34.06
CA SER A 397 -84.94 -39.85 -35.39
C SER A 397 -84.98 -41.05 -36.31
N VAL A 398 -85.09 -40.79 -37.61
CA VAL A 398 -85.20 -41.82 -38.64
C VAL A 398 -83.85 -41.89 -39.34
N TYR A 399 -83.13 -42.99 -39.17
CA TYR A 399 -81.80 -43.16 -39.74
C TYR A 399 -81.83 -44.08 -40.95
N CYS A 400 -81.20 -43.66 -42.05
CA CYS A 400 -80.99 -44.51 -43.21
C CYS A 400 -79.61 -45.18 -43.10
N PRO A 401 -79.51 -46.50 -42.86
CA PRO A 401 -78.22 -47.20 -42.80
C PRO A 401 -77.47 -47.17 -44.12
N SER A 402 -78.18 -47.21 -45.25
CA SER A 402 -77.57 -47.22 -46.59
C SER A 402 -76.90 -45.88 -46.95
N CYS A 403 -77.45 -44.75 -46.49
CA CYS A 403 -76.90 -43.41 -46.76
C CYS A 403 -76.13 -42.82 -45.57
N SER A 404 -76.07 -43.53 -44.44
CA SER A 404 -75.52 -43.04 -43.17
C SER A 404 -76.01 -41.63 -42.78
N THR A 405 -77.27 -41.33 -43.04
CA THR A 405 -77.87 -39.99 -42.89
C THR A 405 -79.08 -40.04 -41.96
N VAL A 406 -79.21 -39.05 -41.08
CA VAL A 406 -80.40 -38.84 -40.24
C VAL A 406 -81.43 -38.02 -41.02
N CYS A 407 -82.59 -38.59 -41.27
CA CYS A 407 -83.70 -37.99 -42.03
C CYS A 407 -84.74 -37.41 -41.06
N ARG A 408 -84.89 -36.08 -41.00
CA ARG A 408 -85.83 -35.39 -40.08
C ARG A 408 -86.72 -34.40 -40.85
N TYR A 409 -87.99 -34.26 -40.47
CA TYR A 409 -88.82 -33.11 -40.87
C TYR A 409 -89.73 -32.63 -39.73
N ASN A 410 -90.04 -31.32 -39.72
CA ASN A 410 -90.78 -30.59 -38.68
C ASN A 410 -92.29 -30.89 -38.70
N CYS A 411 -92.70 -32.12 -38.43
CA CYS A 411 -94.09 -32.46 -38.14
C CYS A 411 -94.22 -32.94 -36.69
N HIS A 412 -95.21 -32.44 -35.95
CA HIS A 412 -95.41 -32.68 -34.51
C HIS A 412 -95.82 -34.13 -34.13
N LEU A 413 -95.77 -35.08 -35.06
CA LEU A 413 -96.18 -36.47 -34.84
C LEU A 413 -94.95 -37.35 -34.59
N GLN A 414 -94.81 -37.84 -33.36
CA GLN A 414 -93.62 -38.55 -32.86
C GLN A 414 -93.57 -40.06 -33.22
N ASN A 415 -94.29 -40.52 -34.26
CA ASN A 415 -94.35 -41.94 -34.62
C ASN A 415 -94.56 -42.17 -36.14
N LEU A 416 -93.66 -42.92 -36.78
CA LEU A 416 -93.71 -43.22 -38.23
C LEU A 416 -94.95 -44.01 -38.66
N GLN A 417 -95.42 -44.95 -37.84
CA GLN A 417 -96.58 -45.78 -38.19
C GLN A 417 -97.87 -44.94 -38.26
N ILE A 418 -97.98 -43.91 -37.41
CA ILE A 418 -99.12 -43.01 -37.38
C ILE A 418 -99.02 -41.98 -38.53
N ALA A 419 -97.82 -41.49 -38.84
CA ALA A 419 -97.61 -40.55 -39.94
C ALA A 419 -97.97 -41.15 -41.32
N GLN A 420 -97.69 -42.44 -41.54
CA GLN A 420 -98.04 -43.15 -42.79
C GLN A 420 -99.55 -43.30 -43.02
N LEU A 421 -100.34 -43.41 -41.95
CA LEU A 421 -101.80 -43.58 -42.02
C LEU A 421 -102.54 -42.28 -42.30
N PHE A 422 -102.04 -41.14 -41.81
CA PHE A 422 -102.76 -39.85 -41.88
C PHE A 422 -102.18 -38.85 -42.90
N HIS A 423 -100.89 -38.97 -43.27
CA HIS A 423 -100.24 -38.10 -44.27
C HIS A 423 -99.16 -38.85 -45.09
N PRO A 424 -99.53 -39.80 -45.98
CA PRO A 424 -98.57 -40.65 -46.69
C PRO A 424 -97.58 -39.88 -47.58
N TYR A 425 -97.94 -38.70 -48.09
CA TYR A 425 -97.06 -37.87 -48.93
C TYR A 425 -96.17 -36.89 -48.15
N ALA A 426 -96.24 -36.87 -46.81
CA ALA A 426 -95.40 -35.98 -45.99
C ALA A 426 -93.96 -36.50 -45.81
N PHE A 427 -93.72 -37.79 -46.04
CA PHE A 427 -92.42 -38.43 -45.81
C PHE A 427 -91.82 -39.08 -47.08
N THR A 428 -92.67 -39.38 -48.06
CA THR A 428 -92.26 -40.04 -49.30
C THR A 428 -92.84 -39.36 -50.52
N ASP A 429 -92.14 -39.49 -51.64
CA ASP A 429 -92.70 -39.15 -52.95
C ASP A 429 -93.89 -40.07 -53.31
N VAL A 430 -94.52 -39.81 -54.47
CA VAL A 430 -95.66 -40.60 -54.98
C VAL A 430 -95.34 -42.09 -55.21
N PHE A 431 -94.06 -42.48 -55.14
CA PHE A 431 -93.58 -43.86 -55.30
C PHE A 431 -93.10 -44.50 -53.98
N GLY A 432 -93.26 -43.84 -52.84
CA GLY A 432 -92.88 -44.38 -51.52
C GLY A 432 -91.39 -44.24 -51.17
N LYS A 433 -90.65 -43.34 -51.85
CA LYS A 433 -89.23 -43.06 -51.57
C LYS A 433 -89.04 -41.84 -50.66
N CYS A 434 -88.09 -41.93 -49.73
CA CYS A 434 -87.74 -40.84 -48.83
C CYS A 434 -87.20 -39.63 -49.60
N MET A 435 -87.72 -38.44 -49.29
CA MET A 435 -87.29 -37.19 -49.94
C MET A 435 -86.09 -36.51 -49.25
N VAL A 436 -85.67 -36.98 -48.07
CA VAL A 436 -84.63 -36.34 -47.25
C VAL A 436 -83.25 -36.99 -47.43
N CYS A 437 -83.18 -38.33 -47.57
CA CYS A 437 -81.89 -38.98 -47.79
C CYS A 437 -81.40 -38.76 -49.23
N PRO A 438 -80.08 -38.57 -49.46
CA PRO A 438 -79.53 -38.31 -50.80
C PRO A 438 -79.84 -39.42 -51.82
N GLY A 439 -80.00 -40.67 -51.35
CA GLY A 439 -80.24 -41.84 -52.19
C GLY A 439 -81.70 -42.15 -52.49
N HIS A 440 -82.65 -41.30 -52.06
CA HIS A 440 -84.09 -41.53 -52.21
C HIS A 440 -84.53 -42.97 -51.88
N CYS A 441 -84.05 -43.50 -50.75
CA CYS A 441 -84.28 -44.88 -50.35
C CYS A 441 -85.73 -45.13 -49.95
N ILE A 442 -86.19 -46.36 -50.13
CA ILE A 442 -87.53 -46.80 -49.70
C ILE A 442 -87.63 -46.67 -48.17
N LEU A 443 -88.79 -46.21 -47.69
CA LEU A 443 -88.99 -45.90 -46.27
C LEU A 443 -88.79 -47.13 -45.35
N SER A 444 -89.08 -48.34 -45.83
CA SER A 444 -88.83 -49.61 -45.12
C SER A 444 -87.37 -49.85 -44.75
N ASN A 445 -86.43 -49.19 -45.44
CA ASN A 445 -85.00 -49.34 -45.17
C ASN A 445 -84.49 -48.36 -44.10
N HIS A 446 -85.37 -47.53 -43.53
CA HIS A 446 -85.02 -46.63 -42.45
C HIS A 446 -85.31 -47.26 -41.11
N VAL A 447 -84.43 -47.01 -40.14
CA VAL A 447 -84.53 -47.55 -38.79
C VAL A 447 -84.77 -46.40 -37.82
N GLU A 448 -85.78 -46.53 -36.96
CA GLU A 448 -85.98 -45.59 -35.87
C GLU A 448 -84.85 -45.74 -34.85
N ARG A 449 -84.24 -44.61 -34.49
CA ARG A 449 -83.24 -44.54 -33.42
C ARG A 449 -83.68 -43.51 -32.39
N THR A 450 -83.44 -43.82 -31.13
CA THR A 450 -83.70 -42.92 -30.00
C THR A 450 -82.59 -41.90 -29.79
N PHE A 451 -81.44 -42.04 -30.49
CA PHE A 451 -80.32 -41.12 -30.45
C PHE A 451 -79.51 -41.09 -31.76
N TYR A 452 -78.77 -40.00 -31.99
CA TYR A 452 -77.75 -39.90 -33.04
C TYR A 452 -76.56 -39.04 -32.57
N THR A 453 -75.39 -39.25 -33.18
CA THR A 453 -74.16 -38.50 -32.86
C THR A 453 -73.99 -37.30 -33.78
N LYS A 454 -73.64 -36.15 -33.21
CA LYS A 454 -73.28 -34.92 -33.93
C LYS A 454 -71.83 -34.57 -33.61
N THR A 455 -71.00 -34.41 -34.64
CA THR A 455 -69.60 -34.03 -34.50
C THR A 455 -69.49 -32.50 -34.48
N ASN A 456 -68.93 -31.93 -33.42
CA ASN A 456 -68.60 -30.51 -33.32
C ASN A 456 -67.08 -30.34 -33.29
N ILE A 457 -66.54 -29.40 -34.07
CA ILE A 457 -65.12 -29.03 -34.05
C ILE A 457 -64.96 -27.85 -33.10
N VAL A 458 -64.11 -28.00 -32.07
CA VAL A 458 -63.80 -26.92 -31.13
C VAL A 458 -62.29 -26.61 -31.22
N LYS A 459 -61.95 -25.32 -31.25
CA LYS A 459 -60.57 -24.84 -31.31
C LYS A 459 -60.01 -24.67 -29.90
N GLU A 460 -58.85 -25.26 -29.62
CA GLU A 460 -58.13 -25.17 -28.33
C GLU A 460 -56.73 -24.59 -28.54
N LYS A 461 -56.31 -23.62 -27.70
CA LYS A 461 -54.97 -23.01 -27.76
C LYS A 461 -53.97 -23.74 -26.86
N LYS A 462 -52.78 -24.10 -27.37
CA LYS A 462 -51.68 -24.71 -26.59
C LYS A 462 -50.37 -23.93 -26.70
N PHE A 463 -49.53 -24.02 -25.67
CA PHE A 463 -48.26 -23.28 -25.52
C PHE A 463 -47.04 -24.21 -25.55
N HIS A 464 -45.91 -23.71 -26.06
CA HIS A 464 -44.63 -24.41 -26.09
C HIS A 464 -43.89 -24.32 -24.72
N THR A 465 -43.98 -25.37 -23.89
CA THR A 465 -43.47 -25.40 -22.49
C THR A 465 -41.98 -25.09 -22.33
N ALA A 466 -41.14 -25.49 -23.29
CA ALA A 466 -39.69 -25.21 -23.26
C ALA A 466 -39.35 -23.72 -23.43
N LEU A 467 -40.17 -22.95 -24.15
CA LEU A 467 -39.98 -21.53 -24.39
C LEU A 467 -40.38 -20.68 -23.18
N LYS A 468 -41.47 -21.06 -22.49
CA LYS A 468 -41.89 -20.43 -21.22
C LYS A 468 -40.80 -20.50 -20.16
N LYS A 469 -40.14 -21.66 -20.03
CA LYS A 469 -39.01 -21.84 -19.11
C LYS A 469 -37.82 -20.92 -19.44
N ARG A 470 -37.47 -20.79 -20.73
CA ARG A 470 -36.38 -19.87 -21.17
C ARG A 470 -36.73 -18.40 -20.93
N TYR A 471 -38.00 -18.01 -21.07
CA TYR A 471 -38.46 -16.66 -20.75
C TYR A 471 -38.38 -16.36 -19.24
N GLU A 472 -38.82 -17.28 -18.39
CA GLU A 472 -38.71 -17.14 -16.93
C GLU A 472 -37.24 -17.06 -16.47
N GLU A 473 -36.34 -17.87 -17.04
CA GLU A 473 -34.90 -17.80 -16.81
C GLU A 473 -34.29 -16.46 -17.23
N ALA A 474 -34.72 -15.89 -18.37
CA ALA A 474 -34.26 -14.58 -18.83
C ALA A 474 -34.72 -13.44 -17.90
N LYS A 475 -35.97 -13.49 -17.43
CA LYS A 475 -36.54 -12.51 -16.50
C LYS A 475 -35.88 -12.55 -15.12
N ALA A 476 -35.51 -13.74 -14.64
CA ALA A 476 -34.73 -13.90 -13.42
C ALA A 476 -33.33 -13.28 -13.55
N LYS A 477 -32.65 -13.49 -14.69
CA LYS A 477 -31.35 -12.87 -15.00
C LYS A 477 -31.45 -11.33 -15.08
N GLU A 478 -32.54 -10.80 -15.64
CA GLU A 478 -32.80 -9.36 -15.71
C GLU A 478 -32.91 -8.72 -14.31
N ASN A 479 -33.67 -9.34 -13.40
CA ASN A 479 -33.82 -8.83 -12.03
C ASN A 479 -32.51 -8.88 -11.25
N ALA A 480 -31.74 -9.97 -11.36
CA ALA A 480 -30.41 -10.08 -10.75
C ALA A 480 -29.45 -8.99 -11.27
N LEU A 481 -29.55 -8.64 -12.56
CA LEU A 481 -28.77 -7.55 -13.16
C LEU A 481 -29.19 -6.17 -12.61
N LYS A 482 -30.49 -5.91 -12.43
CA LYS A 482 -30.98 -4.66 -11.83
C LYS A 482 -30.43 -4.43 -10.43
N GLU A 483 -30.44 -5.47 -9.61
CA GLU A 483 -29.87 -5.39 -8.26
C GLU A 483 -28.36 -5.14 -8.30
N LYS A 484 -27.63 -5.83 -9.18
CA LYS A 484 -26.20 -5.57 -9.40
C LYS A 484 -25.94 -4.14 -9.88
N LEU A 485 -26.71 -3.61 -10.83
CA LEU A 485 -26.56 -2.23 -11.32
C LEU A 485 -26.82 -1.19 -10.23
N LYS A 486 -27.85 -1.40 -9.40
CA LYS A 486 -28.13 -0.53 -8.25
C LYS A 486 -27.00 -0.57 -7.22
N SER A 487 -26.45 -1.76 -6.96
CA SER A 487 -25.28 -1.95 -6.09
C SER A 487 -24.04 -1.25 -6.65
N LEU A 488 -23.76 -1.37 -7.94
CA LEU A 488 -22.64 -0.67 -8.59
C LEU A 488 -22.81 0.85 -8.54
N ASP A 489 -24.01 1.38 -8.77
CA ASP A 489 -24.25 2.83 -8.70
C ASP A 489 -23.96 3.38 -7.28
N GLY A 490 -24.28 2.60 -6.25
CA GLY A 490 -23.84 2.88 -4.87
C GLY A 490 -22.32 2.90 -4.74
N LYS A 491 -21.63 1.87 -5.24
CA LYS A 491 -20.16 1.79 -5.23
C LYS A 491 -19.48 2.91 -6.00
N PHE A 492 -19.99 3.31 -7.17
CA PHE A 492 -19.47 4.46 -7.92
C PHE A 492 -19.60 5.77 -7.13
N ASN A 493 -20.72 5.97 -6.42
CA ASN A 493 -20.86 7.13 -5.55
C ASN A 493 -19.88 7.09 -4.38
N GLU A 494 -19.63 5.92 -3.79
CA GLU A 494 -18.60 5.74 -2.75
C GLU A 494 -17.19 5.99 -3.28
N ILE A 495 -16.86 5.54 -4.49
CA ILE A 495 -15.58 5.81 -5.15
C ILE A 495 -15.43 7.29 -5.42
N ARG A 496 -16.45 7.96 -5.94
CA ARG A 496 -16.42 9.41 -6.22
C ARG A 496 -16.20 10.21 -4.94
N LEU A 497 -16.88 9.82 -3.85
CA LEU A 497 -16.65 10.42 -2.52
C LEU A 497 -15.25 10.11 -1.99
N GLY A 498 -14.77 8.88 -2.22
CA GLY A 498 -13.43 8.44 -1.89
C GLY A 498 -12.35 9.24 -2.62
N ILE A 499 -12.49 9.44 -3.94
CA ILE A 499 -11.59 10.26 -4.76
C ILE A 499 -11.52 11.68 -4.22
N LYS A 500 -12.67 12.29 -3.93
CA LYS A 500 -12.70 13.65 -3.36
C LYS A 500 -11.94 13.71 -2.03
N THR A 501 -12.23 12.78 -1.13
CA THR A 501 -11.60 12.71 0.21
C THR A 501 -10.10 12.46 0.10
N SER A 502 -9.69 11.52 -0.75
CA SER A 502 -8.28 11.21 -1.04
C SER A 502 -7.56 12.40 -1.66
N LEU A 503 -8.20 13.12 -2.59
CA LEU A 503 -7.60 14.29 -3.22
C LEU A 503 -7.43 15.44 -2.22
N ASP A 504 -8.44 15.71 -1.39
CA ASP A 504 -8.34 16.68 -0.29
C ASP A 504 -7.21 16.32 0.68
N HIS A 505 -7.06 15.02 1.01
CA HIS A 505 -5.97 14.53 1.87
C HIS A 505 -4.61 14.66 1.20
N SER A 506 -4.45 14.19 -0.03
CA SER A 506 -3.22 14.29 -0.81
C SER A 506 -2.78 15.74 -1.00
N CYS A 507 -3.72 16.67 -1.23
CA CYS A 507 -3.42 18.10 -1.29
C CYS A 507 -2.87 18.65 0.04
N ARG A 508 -3.41 18.20 1.19
CA ARG A 508 -2.86 18.58 2.51
C ARG A 508 -1.47 17.99 2.72
N CYS A 509 -1.27 16.70 2.46
CA CYS A 509 0.05 16.06 2.57
C CYS A 509 1.09 16.74 1.69
N LEU A 510 0.77 17.01 0.42
CA LEU A 510 1.68 17.70 -0.50
C LEU A 510 2.02 19.12 -0.03
N LYS A 511 1.04 19.85 0.53
CA LYS A 511 1.29 21.17 1.11
C LYS A 511 2.22 21.07 2.32
N ASN A 512 1.98 20.13 3.23
CA ASN A 512 2.86 19.90 4.38
C ASN A 512 4.27 19.56 3.92
N LEU A 513 4.43 18.61 2.99
CA LEU A 513 5.72 18.21 2.43
C LEU A 513 6.48 19.39 1.79
N GLN A 514 5.78 20.28 1.08
CA GLN A 514 6.38 21.51 0.57
C GLN A 514 6.93 22.42 1.68
N GLU A 515 6.30 22.41 2.86
CA GLU A 515 6.71 23.22 4.00
C GLU A 515 7.83 22.57 4.82
N ILE A 516 7.93 21.23 4.89
CA ILE A 516 8.85 20.54 5.81
C ILE A 516 10.06 19.87 5.15
N THR A 517 10.00 19.54 3.86
CA THR A 517 11.04 18.76 3.16
C THR A 517 12.15 19.65 2.58
N LEU A 518 13.39 19.15 2.51
CA LEU A 518 14.54 19.85 1.90
C LEU A 518 14.32 20.15 0.42
N LYS A 519 13.86 19.14 -0.32
CA LYS A 519 13.53 19.27 -1.73
C LYS A 519 12.25 18.46 -2.00
N PRO A 520 11.09 19.13 -2.06
CA PRO A 520 9.86 18.44 -2.39
C PRO A 520 10.03 17.80 -3.77
N ILE A 521 9.70 16.51 -3.93
CA ILE A 521 9.57 15.95 -5.27
C ILE A 521 8.41 16.72 -5.91
N MET A 522 8.76 17.65 -6.79
CA MET A 522 7.83 18.17 -7.77
C MET A 522 7.54 17.01 -8.70
N LEU A 523 6.66 16.09 -8.29
CA LEU A 523 5.91 15.29 -9.23
C LEU A 523 5.33 16.33 -10.16
N SER A 524 5.91 16.39 -11.37
CA SER A 524 5.53 17.39 -12.32
C SER A 524 3.99 17.33 -12.38
N ILE A 525 3.35 18.49 -12.28
CA ILE A 525 1.89 18.60 -12.42
C ILE A 525 1.37 17.73 -13.60
N PRO A 526 2.12 17.51 -14.71
CA PRO A 526 1.83 16.52 -15.74
C PRO A 526 1.68 15.05 -15.29
N GLU A 527 2.54 14.47 -14.46
CA GLU A 527 2.44 13.03 -14.10
C GLU A 527 1.28 12.76 -13.13
N ASN A 528 0.98 13.73 -12.27
CA ASN A 528 -0.22 13.70 -11.42
C ASN A 528 -1.48 14.03 -12.26
N GLN A 529 -1.37 14.90 -13.27
CA GLN A 529 -2.41 15.07 -14.29
C GLN A 529 -2.60 13.81 -15.11
N ASP A 530 -1.57 13.06 -15.48
CA ASP A 530 -1.69 11.85 -16.30
C ASP A 530 -2.30 10.70 -15.51
N LEU A 531 -1.96 10.54 -14.22
CA LEU A 531 -2.65 9.62 -13.31
C LEU A 531 -4.10 10.05 -13.07
N ARG A 532 -4.38 11.35 -12.85
CA ARG A 532 -5.74 11.89 -12.76
C ARG A 532 -6.51 11.70 -14.07
N ILE A 533 -5.90 11.94 -15.21
CA ILE A 533 -6.49 11.81 -16.54
C ILE A 533 -6.71 10.33 -16.85
N LEU A 534 -5.81 9.43 -16.49
CA LEU A 534 -6.00 7.99 -16.66
C LEU A 534 -7.10 7.47 -15.74
N SER A 535 -7.14 7.87 -14.47
CA SER A 535 -8.20 7.48 -13.54
C SER A 535 -9.54 8.06 -13.97
N GLU A 536 -9.61 9.36 -14.27
CA GLU A 536 -10.81 10.04 -14.76
C GLU A 536 -11.28 9.44 -16.09
N LYS A 537 -10.38 9.16 -17.06
CA LYS A 537 -10.75 8.50 -18.32
C LYS A 537 -11.27 7.07 -18.12
N GLN A 538 -10.67 6.30 -17.21
CA GLN A 538 -11.14 4.93 -16.93
C GLN A 538 -12.47 4.95 -16.17
N GLU A 539 -12.64 5.87 -15.23
CA GLU A 539 -13.86 6.08 -14.46
C GLU A 539 -15.01 6.58 -15.35
N LEU A 540 -14.78 7.60 -16.19
CA LEU A 540 -15.76 8.08 -17.18
C LEU A 540 -16.21 6.97 -18.14
N LYS A 541 -15.28 6.13 -18.61
CA LYS A 541 -15.62 4.98 -19.47
C LYS A 541 -16.45 3.93 -18.73
N ALA A 542 -16.19 3.70 -17.45
CA ALA A 542 -16.94 2.77 -16.63
C ALA A 542 -18.34 3.30 -16.28
N ILE A 543 -18.45 4.60 -15.96
CA ILE A 543 -19.73 5.28 -15.70
C ILE A 543 -20.60 5.30 -16.96
N GLN A 544 -20.04 5.68 -18.11
CA GLN A 544 -20.78 5.66 -19.38
C GLN A 544 -21.30 4.27 -19.70
N PHE A 545 -20.48 3.24 -19.50
CA PHE A 545 -20.89 1.85 -19.70
C PHE A 545 -22.08 1.44 -18.80
N VAL A 546 -22.09 1.88 -17.54
CA VAL A 546 -23.19 1.61 -16.60
C VAL A 546 -24.46 2.36 -16.98
N MET A 547 -24.34 3.58 -17.50
CA MET A 547 -25.47 4.35 -18.05
C MET A 547 -26.05 3.68 -19.31
N ASP A 548 -25.20 3.18 -20.20
CA ASP A 548 -25.62 2.44 -21.40
C ASP A 548 -26.36 1.16 -21.01
N MET A 549 -25.87 0.46 -19.98
CA MET A 549 -26.52 -0.73 -19.40
C MET A 549 -27.87 -0.44 -18.77
N ARG A 550 -28.04 0.69 -18.07
CA ARG A 550 -29.37 1.14 -17.60
C ARG A 550 -30.34 1.30 -18.76
N THR A 551 -29.88 1.96 -19.82
CA THR A 551 -30.69 2.20 -21.02
C THR A 551 -31.10 0.89 -21.69
N LEU A 552 -30.21 -0.11 -21.72
CA LEU A 552 -30.52 -1.45 -22.21
C LEU A 552 -31.60 -2.13 -21.37
N VAL A 553 -31.48 -2.10 -20.03
CA VAL A 553 -32.47 -2.67 -19.11
C VAL A 553 -33.84 -1.99 -19.24
N GLU A 554 -33.88 -0.68 -19.43
CA GLU A 554 -35.13 0.06 -19.67
C GLU A 554 -35.78 -0.32 -21.01
N ARG A 555 -34.99 -0.62 -22.05
CA ARG A 555 -35.51 -1.14 -23.32
C ARG A 555 -36.10 -2.54 -23.18
N LEU A 556 -35.49 -3.39 -22.36
CA LEU A 556 -36.01 -4.73 -22.06
C LEU A 556 -37.36 -4.66 -21.32
N GLN A 557 -37.56 -3.66 -20.47
CA GLN A 557 -38.86 -3.42 -19.80
C GLN A 557 -39.98 -2.97 -20.73
N LYS A 558 -39.64 -2.33 -21.85
CA LYS A 558 -40.59 -1.87 -22.87
C LYS A 558 -40.97 -2.97 -23.86
N LEU A 559 -40.35 -4.15 -23.77
CA LEU A 559 -40.84 -5.33 -24.49
C LEU A 559 -42.22 -5.68 -23.93
N PRO A 560 -43.24 -5.91 -24.77
CA PRO A 560 -44.60 -6.13 -24.32
C PRO A 560 -44.63 -7.27 -23.29
N SER A 561 -45.10 -6.97 -22.07
CA SER A 561 -45.35 -7.93 -21.00
C SER A 561 -46.59 -8.81 -21.26
N GLY A 562 -47.08 -8.83 -22.49
CA GLY A 562 -48.28 -9.56 -22.91
C GLY A 562 -48.04 -10.21 -24.26
N ILE A 563 -47.52 -11.44 -24.22
CA ILE A 563 -47.86 -12.53 -25.13
C ILE A 563 -47.90 -13.79 -24.28
#